data_AF-A0A0J7YQQ3-F1
#
_entry.id   AF-A0A0J7YQQ3-F1
#
_cell.length_a   1.000
_cell.length_b   1.000
_cell.length_c   1.000
_cell.angle_alpha   90.00
_cell.angle_beta   90.00
_cell.angle_gamma   90.00
#
_symmetry.space_group_name_H-M   'P 1'
#
loop_
_entity.id
_entity.type
_entity.pdbx_description
1 polymer ?
#
loop_
_entity_poly.entity_id
_entity_poly.type
_entity_poly.pdbx_seq_one_letter_code
_entity_poly.pdbx_strand_id
1 'polypeptide(L)'
;VEYLQSILETADFKNNVIHTRWLETQTQTKHVVTRPTDRNAVLLSASYIAWHVLSDARKGFLSQIERGRLVDVADTEGLQRHNVTLRYQSNKYNVIAFLTGPSTMNLRLGEYCYGPVVVRELNTSK
;
A
#
# COMPACT_ATOMS: atom_id res chain seq x y z
N VAL A 1 -3.15 -6.21 -18.49
CA VAL A 1 -3.43 -5.02 -19.32
C VAL A 1 -2.25 -4.05 -19.33
N GLU A 2 -1.62 -3.79 -18.18
CA GLU A 2 -0.56 -2.78 -18.02
C GLU A 2 0.61 -2.91 -19.03
N TYR A 3 1.07 -4.13 -19.31
CA TYR A 3 2.12 -4.36 -20.31
C TYR A 3 1.69 -3.95 -21.73
N LEU A 4 0.48 -4.36 -22.15
CA LEU A 4 -0.07 -3.98 -23.45
C LEU A 4 -0.23 -2.46 -23.55
N GLN A 5 -0.72 -1.81 -22.49
CA GLN A 5 -0.81 -0.35 -22.46
C GLN A 5 0.56 0.30 -22.67
N SER A 6 1.60 -0.18 -21.97
CA SER A 6 2.95 0.36 -22.12
C SER A 6 3.53 0.17 -23.53
N ILE A 7 3.19 -0.94 -24.19
CA ILE A 7 3.59 -1.21 -25.59
C ILE A 7 2.90 -0.23 -26.53
N LEU A 8 1.59 -0.01 -26.36
CA LEU A 8 0.81 0.89 -27.21
C LEU A 8 1.29 2.35 -27.11
N GLU A 9 1.94 2.71 -26.00
CA GLU A 9 2.46 4.05 -25.77
C GLU A 9 3.85 4.31 -26.40
N THR A 10 4.56 3.27 -26.87
CA THR A 10 5.89 3.39 -27.49
C THR A 10 5.87 4.13 -28.84
N ALA A 11 6.99 4.79 -29.17
CA ALA A 11 7.15 5.52 -30.42
C ALA A 11 7.07 4.59 -31.64
N ASP A 12 7.64 3.39 -31.55
CA ASP A 12 7.62 2.40 -32.64
C ASP A 12 6.19 1.98 -32.99
N PHE A 13 5.35 1.75 -31.96
CA PHE A 13 3.95 1.44 -32.17
C PHE A 13 3.19 2.63 -32.78
N LYS A 14 3.39 3.85 -32.26
CA LYS A 14 2.73 5.08 -32.74
C LYS A 14 3.12 5.45 -34.18
N ASN A 15 4.36 5.17 -34.57
CA ASN A 15 4.89 5.47 -35.90
C ASN A 15 4.76 4.28 -36.87
N ASN A 16 4.08 3.20 -36.46
CA ASN A 16 3.90 1.97 -37.25
C ASN A 16 5.22 1.35 -37.74
N VAL A 17 6.28 1.46 -36.93
CA VAL A 17 7.61 0.86 -37.19
C VAL A 17 7.71 -0.48 -36.45
N ILE A 18 6.78 -1.39 -36.76
CA ILE A 18 6.61 -2.65 -36.04
C ILE A 18 7.01 -3.80 -36.97
N HIS A 19 7.95 -4.65 -36.53
CA HIS A 19 8.36 -5.85 -37.26
C HIS A 19 8.04 -7.14 -36.47
N THR A 20 8.11 -8.29 -37.12
CA THR A 20 7.72 -9.60 -36.52
C THR A 20 8.46 -9.96 -35.24
N ARG A 21 9.72 -9.51 -35.09
CA ARG A 21 10.53 -9.69 -33.87
C ARG A 21 10.48 -8.52 -32.87
N TRP A 22 9.65 -7.52 -33.11
CA TRP A 22 9.68 -6.27 -32.36
C TRP A 22 9.28 -6.48 -30.90
N LEU A 23 8.24 -7.28 -30.67
CA LEU A 23 7.81 -7.65 -29.33
C LEU A 23 8.92 -8.37 -28.55
N GLU A 24 9.67 -9.26 -29.22
CA GLU A 24 10.80 -9.98 -28.61
C GLU A 24 11.90 -9.01 -28.15
N THR A 25 12.15 -7.96 -28.93
CA THR A 25 13.12 -6.91 -28.58
C THR A 25 12.64 -6.05 -27.41
N GLN A 26 11.33 -5.79 -27.33
CA GLN A 26 10.71 -5.10 -26.19
C GLN A 26 10.68 -5.95 -24.91
N THR A 27 10.68 -7.28 -25.01
CA THR A 27 10.79 -8.18 -23.84
C THR A 27 12.22 -8.34 -23.31
N GLN A 28 13.24 -8.14 -24.16
CA GLN A 28 14.65 -8.24 -23.78
C GLN A 28 15.17 -6.98 -23.09
N THR A 29 14.69 -5.81 -23.52
CA THR A 29 14.84 -4.58 -22.74
C THR A 29 13.96 -4.73 -21.51
N LYS A 30 14.47 -4.37 -20.31
CA LYS A 30 13.68 -4.37 -19.07
C LYS A 30 12.60 -3.30 -19.17
N HIS A 31 11.57 -3.50 -19.98
CA HIS A 31 10.48 -2.57 -20.15
C HIS A 31 9.66 -2.62 -18.87
N VAL A 32 9.95 -1.69 -17.97
CA VAL A 32 9.27 -1.55 -16.70
C VAL A 32 7.93 -0.92 -17.02
N VAL A 33 6.86 -1.73 -16.97
CA VAL A 33 5.49 -1.26 -16.79
C VAL A 33 5.51 -0.05 -15.85
N THR A 34 4.84 1.04 -16.20
CA THR A 34 4.86 2.29 -15.43
C THR A 34 4.51 2.02 -13.96
N ARG A 35 5.54 1.95 -13.10
CA ARG A 35 5.36 1.69 -11.68
C ARG A 35 5.10 3.00 -10.95
N PRO A 36 4.28 3.00 -9.89
CA PRO A 36 4.25 4.13 -8.98
C PRO A 36 5.64 4.38 -8.41
N THR A 37 5.94 5.63 -8.05
CA THR A 37 7.22 5.99 -7.44
C THR A 37 7.49 5.12 -6.22
N ASP A 38 8.75 4.72 -6.02
CA ASP A 38 9.13 3.78 -4.95
C ASP A 38 8.62 4.24 -3.57
N ARG A 39 8.67 5.55 -3.32
CA ARG A 39 8.12 6.18 -2.13
C ARG A 39 6.62 5.95 -1.99
N ASN A 40 5.84 6.18 -3.05
CA ASN A 40 4.40 5.98 -3.01
C ASN A 40 4.05 4.50 -2.84
N ALA A 41 4.77 3.61 -3.53
CA ALA A 41 4.59 2.18 -3.37
C ALA A 41 4.78 1.74 -1.91
N VAL A 42 5.86 2.20 -1.26
CA VAL A 42 6.13 1.91 0.15
C VAL A 42 5.07 2.50 1.08
N LEU A 43 4.70 3.78 0.90
CA LEU A 43 3.72 4.44 1.77
C LEU A 43 2.31 3.85 1.63
N LEU A 44 1.86 3.54 0.41
CA LEU A 44 0.56 2.93 0.15
C LEU A 44 0.51 1.50 0.70
N SER A 45 1.58 0.73 0.52
CA SER A 45 1.68 -0.62 1.08
C SER A 45 1.65 -0.59 2.61
N ALA A 46 2.42 0.33 3.22
CA ALA A 46 2.48 0.49 4.67
C ALA A 46 1.12 0.89 5.26
N SER A 47 0.42 1.84 4.62
CA SER A 47 -0.90 2.28 5.06
C SER A 47 -1.95 1.18 4.92
N TYR A 48 -1.92 0.40 3.83
CA TYR A 48 -2.80 -0.76 3.65
C TYR A 48 -2.60 -1.80 4.75
N ILE A 49 -1.36 -2.22 5.01
CA ILE A 49 -1.05 -3.22 6.04
C ILE A 49 -1.45 -2.71 7.42
N ALA A 50 -1.09 -1.46 7.75
CA ALA A 50 -1.44 -0.86 9.02
C ALA A 50 -2.95 -0.79 9.22
N TRP A 51 -3.70 -0.37 8.19
CA TRP A 51 -5.16 -0.29 8.25
C TRP A 51 -5.78 -1.64 8.59
N HIS A 52 -5.38 -2.71 7.90
CA HIS A 52 -5.91 -4.04 8.15
C HIS A 52 -5.63 -4.52 9.57
N VAL A 53 -4.38 -4.41 10.03
CA VAL A 53 -4.01 -4.85 11.38
C VAL A 53 -4.76 -4.05 12.45
N LEU A 54 -4.84 -2.73 12.30
CA LEU A 54 -5.54 -1.87 13.24
C LEU A 54 -7.05 -2.08 13.22
N SER A 55 -7.64 -2.30 12.04
CA SER A 55 -9.06 -2.63 11.90
C SER A 55 -9.39 -3.97 12.54
N ASP A 56 -8.54 -4.99 12.35
CA ASP A 56 -8.75 -6.30 12.95
C ASP A 56 -8.57 -6.26 14.47
N ALA A 57 -7.58 -5.53 14.97
CA ALA A 57 -7.41 -5.28 16.40
C ALA A 57 -8.65 -4.57 16.99
N ARG A 58 -9.20 -3.57 16.28
CA ARG A 58 -10.43 -2.87 16.68
C ARG A 58 -11.65 -3.80 16.70
N LYS A 59 -11.83 -4.65 15.68
CA LYS A 59 -12.92 -5.64 15.65
C LYS A 59 -12.78 -6.65 16.80
N GLY A 60 -11.57 -7.13 17.05
CA GLY A 60 -11.28 -8.02 18.17
C GLY A 60 -11.58 -7.37 19.53
N PHE A 61 -11.21 -6.11 19.70
CA PHE A 61 -11.50 -5.33 20.89
C PHE A 61 -13.01 -5.15 21.10
N LEU A 62 -13.76 -4.77 20.06
CA LEU A 62 -15.23 -4.66 20.13
C LEU A 62 -15.88 -5.99 20.52
N SER A 63 -15.44 -7.11 19.93
CA SER A 63 -15.98 -8.42 20.27
C SER A 63 -15.75 -8.81 21.74
N GLN A 64 -14.64 -8.37 22.33
CA GLN A 64 -14.37 -8.62 23.75
C GLN A 64 -15.27 -7.79 24.66
N ILE A 65 -15.54 -6.53 24.29
CA ILE A 65 -16.48 -5.67 25.00
C ILE A 65 -17.90 -6.25 24.94
N GLU A 66 -18.34 -6.72 23.77
CA GLU A 66 -19.66 -7.36 23.61
C GLU A 66 -19.84 -8.59 24.51
N ARG A 67 -18.74 -9.28 24.83
CA ARG A 67 -18.74 -10.43 25.75
C ARG A 67 -18.61 -10.03 27.23
N GLY A 68 -18.62 -8.74 27.55
CA GLY A 68 -18.55 -8.22 28.91
C GLY A 68 -17.16 -8.28 29.55
N ARG A 69 -16.08 -8.39 28.76
CA ARG A 69 -14.71 -8.35 29.30
C ARG A 69 -14.38 -6.93 29.78
N LEU A 70 -13.79 -6.83 30.97
CA LEU A 70 -13.24 -5.57 31.48
C LEU A 70 -12.01 -5.18 30.66
N VAL A 71 -12.05 -3.96 30.12
CA VAL A 71 -10.96 -3.39 29.31
C VAL A 71 -9.90 -2.82 30.24
N ASP A 72 -8.64 -3.21 30.02
CA ASP A 72 -7.48 -2.58 30.65
C ASP A 72 -6.80 -1.60 29.68
N VAL A 73 -6.01 -0.66 30.20
CA VAL A 73 -5.24 0.31 29.41
C VAL A 73 -4.31 -0.41 28.43
N ALA A 74 -3.75 -1.56 28.82
CA ALA A 74 -2.91 -2.40 27.98
C ALA A 74 -3.62 -2.92 26.72
N ASP A 75 -4.95 -3.14 26.78
CA ASP A 75 -5.73 -3.59 25.63
C ASP A 75 -5.91 -2.48 24.57
N THR A 76 -5.60 -1.23 24.91
CA THR A 76 -5.79 -0.06 24.03
C THR A 76 -4.53 0.42 23.32
N GLU A 77 -3.33 0.08 23.81
CA GLU A 77 -2.07 0.59 23.25
C GLU A 77 -1.84 0.18 21.78
N GLY A 78 -2.34 -1.00 21.39
CA GLY A 78 -2.22 -1.54 20.03
C GLY A 78 -3.28 -1.04 19.05
N LEU A 79 -4.29 -0.28 19.51
CA LEU A 79 -5.41 0.16 18.66
C LEU A 79 -5.10 1.42 17.84
N GLN A 80 -4.13 2.22 18.28
CA GLN A 80 -3.81 3.49 17.64
C GLN A 80 -2.51 3.47 16.84
N ARG A 81 -1.58 2.57 17.19
CA ARG A 81 -0.23 2.54 16.63
C ARG A 81 0.15 1.13 16.22
N HIS A 82 0.72 1.01 15.02
CA HIS A 82 1.29 -0.24 14.54
C HIS A 82 2.61 0.00 13.81
N ASN A 83 3.58 -0.90 14.01
CA ASN A 83 4.86 -0.84 13.32
C ASN A 83 4.86 -1.84 12.15
N VAL A 84 4.92 -1.32 10.93
CA VAL A 84 4.93 -2.09 9.69
C VAL A 84 6.37 -2.27 9.21
N THR A 85 6.80 -3.52 9.09
CA THR A 85 8.07 -3.86 8.43
C THR A 85 7.77 -4.39 7.03
N LEU A 86 8.33 -3.77 5.99
CA LEU A 86 8.16 -4.18 4.60
C LEU A 86 9.50 -4.22 3.86
N ARG A 87 9.60 -5.07 2.83
CA ARG A 87 10.74 -5.11 1.92
C ARG A 87 10.29 -4.77 0.52
N TYR A 88 10.91 -3.78 -0.11
CA TYR A 88 10.61 -3.34 -1.46
C TYR A 88 11.90 -3.09 -2.24
N GLN A 89 12.03 -3.69 -3.43
CA GLN A 89 13.21 -3.61 -4.30
C GLN A 89 14.55 -3.81 -3.52
N SER A 90 14.62 -4.88 -2.72
CA SER A 90 15.78 -5.24 -1.86
C SER A 90 16.06 -4.32 -0.66
N ASN A 91 15.31 -3.22 -0.49
CA ASN A 91 15.41 -2.34 0.67
C ASN A 91 14.38 -2.71 1.74
N LYS A 92 14.81 -2.68 3.01
CA LYS A 92 13.92 -2.89 4.17
C LYS A 92 13.46 -1.54 4.71
N TYR A 93 12.16 -1.36 4.85
CA TYR A 93 11.55 -0.17 5.43
C TYR A 93 10.79 -0.54 6.71
N ASN A 94 10.98 0.27 7.76
CA ASN A 94 10.24 0.18 9.01
C ASN A 94 9.40 1.45 9.15
N VAL A 95 8.09 1.33 9.00
CA VAL A 95 7.16 2.45 9.02
C VAL A 95 6.26 2.32 10.24
N ILE A 96 6.17 3.37 11.04
CA ILE A 96 5.24 3.45 12.16
C ILE A 96 3.98 4.15 11.69
N ALA A 97 2.85 3.45 11.67
CA ALA A 97 1.56 4.02 11.37
C ALA A 97 0.83 4.41 12.66
N PHE A 98 0.21 5.59 12.67
CA PHE A 98 -0.57 6.10 13.78
C PHE A 98 -1.90 6.68 13.27
N LEU A 99 -2.99 6.20 13.86
CA LEU A 99 -4.32 6.73 13.59
C LEU A 99 -4.46 8.11 14.22
N THR A 100 -4.82 9.09 13.41
CA THR A 100 -5.13 10.45 13.87
C THR A 100 -6.63 10.70 13.94
N GLY A 101 -7.42 9.84 13.30
CA GLY A 101 -8.87 9.93 13.27
C GLY A 101 -9.50 8.61 12.82
N PRO A 102 -10.83 8.58 12.64
CA PRO A 102 -11.56 7.34 12.35
C PRO A 102 -11.12 6.62 11.08
N SER A 103 -10.69 7.37 10.06
CA SER A 103 -10.28 6.87 8.75
C SER A 103 -9.00 7.56 8.26
N THR A 104 -8.25 8.21 9.16
CA THR A 104 -7.07 9.00 8.83
C THR A 104 -5.87 8.49 9.61
N MET A 105 -4.76 8.32 8.91
CA MET A 105 -3.51 7.88 9.51
C MET A 105 -2.34 8.74 9.04
N ASN A 106 -1.35 8.82 9.90
CA ASN A 106 -0.05 9.37 9.57
C ASN A 106 0.97 8.23 9.66
N LEU A 107 2.00 8.32 8.82
CA LEU A 107 3.06 7.33 8.68
C LEU A 107 4.39 8.00 9.02
N ARG A 108 5.16 7.43 9.95
CA ARG A 108 6.50 7.89 10.30
C ARG A 108 7.52 6.89 9.78
N LEU A 109 8.45 7.35 8.95
CA LEU A 109 9.57 6.58 8.43
C LEU A 109 10.86 7.30 8.85
N GLY A 110 11.53 6.77 9.88
CA GLY A 110 12.64 7.47 10.52
C GLY A 110 12.20 8.79 11.14
N GLU A 111 12.85 9.89 10.75
CA GLU A 111 12.52 11.25 11.21
C GLU A 111 11.38 11.90 10.41
N TYR A 112 11.05 11.35 9.24
CA TYR A 112 10.05 11.93 8.36
C TYR A 112 8.64 11.46 8.74
N CYS A 113 7.71 12.41 8.80
CA CYS A 113 6.29 12.17 8.97
C CYS A 113 5.57 12.42 7.64
N TYR A 114 4.78 11.46 7.20
CA TYR A 114 4.00 11.49 5.98
C TYR A 114 2.52 11.37 6.33
N GLY A 115 1.70 12.32 5.88
CA GLY A 115 0.25 12.30 6.13
C GLY A 115 -0.37 13.70 6.03
N PRO A 116 -1.70 13.79 6.18
CA PRO A 116 -2.63 12.70 6.50
C PRO A 116 -3.01 11.82 5.29
N VAL A 117 -2.94 10.49 5.47
CA VAL A 117 -3.46 9.50 4.52
C VAL A 117 -4.87 9.12 4.94
N VAL A 118 -5.84 9.31 4.04
CA VAL A 118 -7.23 8.91 4.25
C VAL A 118 -7.46 7.54 3.64
N VAL A 119 -7.89 6.57 4.44
CA VAL A 119 -8.20 5.22 3.98
C VAL A 119 -9.71 5.02 3.98
N ARG A 120 -10.25 4.50 2.87
CA ARG A 120 -11.67 4.14 2.73
C ARG A 120 -11.76 2.78 2.07
N GLU A 121 -12.53 1.89 2.65
CA GLU A 121 -12.85 0.60 2.06
C GLU A 121 -13.91 0.81 0.97
N LEU A 122 -13.61 0.33 -0.23
CA LEU A 122 -14.55 0.39 -1.35
C LEU A 122 -15.41 -0.86 -1.32
N ASN A 123 -16.72 -0.69 -1.14
CA ASN A 123 -17.67 -1.78 -1.36
C ASN A 123 -17.83 -1.97 -2.87
N THR A 124 -17.11 -2.93 -3.43
CA THR A 124 -17.37 -3.41 -4.78
C THR A 124 -18.62 -4.31 -4.73
N SER A 125 -19.79 -3.71 -4.90
CA SER A 125 -20.98 -4.46 -5.31
C SER A 125 -20.66 -5.13 -6.64
N LYS A 126 -20.59 -6.46 -6.65
CA LYS A 126 -20.53 -7.25 -7.88
C LYS A 126 -21.87 -7.23 -8.59
#